data_AF-A0A067TJX3-F1
#
_entry.id   AF-A0A067TJX3-F1
#
_cell.length_a   1.000
_cell.length_b   1.000
_cell.length_c   1.000
_cell.angle_alpha   90.00
_cell.angle_beta   90.00
_cell.angle_gamma   90.00
#
_symmetry.space_group_name_H-M   'P 1'
#
loop_
_entity.id
_entity.type
_entity.pdbx_description
1 polymer ?
#
loop_
_entity_poly.entity_id
_entity_poly.type
_entity_poly.pdbx_seq_one_letter_code
_entity_poly.pdbx_strand_id
1 'polypeptide(L)'
;MPAPTPLRKTFLRNWFAIEAIPMYVIIGGVIVGASWYTYRLATGPTIIWTKSNPTPWNTVKPDENTKMMSVNQKFEKSWSRDKY
;
A
#
# COMPACT_ATOMS: atom_id res chain seq x y z
N MET A 1 -13.25 -37.26 36.54
CA MET A 1 -13.12 -37.22 35.07
C MET A 1 -12.64 -35.81 34.69
N PRO A 2 -11.54 -35.64 33.94
CA PRO A 2 -11.11 -34.30 33.52
C PRO A 2 -12.13 -33.70 32.54
N ALA A 3 -12.48 -32.42 32.72
CA ALA A 3 -13.45 -31.73 31.88
C ALA A 3 -12.90 -31.58 30.44
N PRO A 4 -13.74 -31.71 29.39
CA PRO A 4 -13.31 -31.55 28.01
C PRO A 4 -12.84 -30.11 27.76
N THR A 5 -11.63 -29.98 27.21
CA THR A 5 -11.05 -28.68 26.87
C THR A 5 -11.93 -27.97 25.84
N PRO A 6 -12.30 -26.70 26.04
CA PRO A 6 -13.18 -26.00 25.11
C PRO A 6 -12.50 -25.89 23.73
N LEU A 7 -13.21 -26.28 22.68
CA LEU A 7 -12.77 -26.32 21.27
C LEU A 7 -12.05 -25.03 20.82
N ARG A 8 -12.47 -23.87 21.34
CA ARG A 8 -11.85 -22.56 21.12
C ARG A 8 -10.40 -22.48 21.61
N LYS A 9 -10.07 -23.10 22.75
CA LYS A 9 -8.73 -23.05 23.36
C LYS A 9 -7.71 -23.85 22.56
N THR A 10 -8.14 -24.95 21.92
CA THR A 10 -7.29 -25.72 20.99
C THR A 10 -7.05 -24.96 19.69
N PHE A 11 -8.07 -24.30 19.15
CA PHE A 11 -7.95 -23.52 17.91
C PHE A 11 -6.99 -22.32 18.05
N LEU A 12 -7.11 -21.55 19.14
CA LEU A 12 -6.27 -20.38 19.40
C LEU A 12 -4.80 -20.74 19.66
N ARG A 13 -4.51 -21.93 20.21
CA ARG A 13 -3.13 -22.38 20.46
C ARG A 13 -2.33 -22.55 19.16
N ASN A 14 -2.98 -23.01 18.09
CA ASN A 14 -2.32 -23.22 16.80
C ASN A 14 -2.19 -21.91 16.02
N TRP A 15 -3.19 -21.01 16.12
CA TRP A 15 -3.14 -19.70 15.48
C TRP A 15 -2.14 -18.73 16.14
N PHE A 16 -1.94 -18.84 17.46
CA PHE A 16 -0.95 -18.06 18.19
C PHE A 16 0.30 -18.87 18.55
N ALA A 17 0.60 -19.93 17.81
CA ALA A 17 1.88 -20.61 17.93
C ALA A 17 3.01 -19.61 17.59
N ILE A 18 4.06 -19.56 18.41
CA ILE A 18 5.18 -18.63 18.24
C ILE A 18 5.84 -18.76 16.86
N GLU A 19 5.78 -19.96 16.27
CA GLU A 19 6.31 -20.30 14.95
C GLU A 19 5.43 -19.77 13.80
N ALA A 20 4.12 -19.60 14.04
CA ALA A 20 3.17 -19.13 13.03
C ALA A 20 3.17 -17.60 12.89
N ILE A 21 3.48 -16.88 13.97
CA ILE A 21 3.49 -15.40 14.00
C ILE A 21 4.42 -14.81 12.93
N PRO A 22 5.70 -15.25 12.78
CA PRO A 22 6.58 -14.74 11.74
C PRO A 22 6.03 -14.91 10.32
N MET A 23 5.34 -16.03 10.04
CA MET A 23 4.76 -16.30 8.73
C MET A 23 3.66 -15.28 8.40
N TYR A 24 2.76 -15.01 9.35
CA TYR A 24 1.69 -14.03 9.16
C TYR A 24 2.22 -12.61 9.00
N VAL A 25 3.29 -12.26 9.72
CA VAL A 25 3.91 -10.93 9.61
C VAL A 25 4.52 -10.74 8.22
N ILE A 26 5.26 -11.74 7.71
CA ILE A 26 5.87 -11.65 6.38
C ILE A 26 4.79 -11.60 5.29
N ILE A 27 3.85 -12.54 5.31
CA ILE A 27 2.79 -12.62 4.29
C ILE A 27 1.92 -11.35 4.35
N GLY A 28 1.52 -10.93 5.55
CA GLY A 28 0.76 -9.71 5.75
C GLY A 28 1.52 -8.47 5.25
N GLY A 29 2.81 -8.36 5.58
CA GLY A 29 3.68 -7.29 5.10
C GLY A 29 3.79 -7.25 3.58
N VAL A 30 3.94 -8.41 2.93
CA VAL A 30 4.01 -8.52 1.47
C VAL A 30 2.70 -8.08 0.81
N ILE A 31 1.56 -8.58 1.28
CA ILE A 31 0.25 -8.24 0.70
C ILE A 31 -0.04 -6.75 0.86
N VAL A 32 0.22 -6.19 2.05
CA VAL A 32 0.03 -4.76 2.32
C VAL A 32 0.96 -3.92 1.45
N GLY A 33 2.25 -4.25 1.41
CA GLY A 33 3.25 -3.52 0.62
C GLY A 33 2.97 -3.57 -0.88
N ALA A 34 2.62 -4.75 -1.41
CA ALA A 34 2.26 -4.91 -2.81
C ALA A 34 0.99 -4.13 -3.17
N SER A 35 -0.07 -4.25 -2.36
CA SER A 35 -1.33 -3.53 -2.58
C SER A 35 -1.11 -2.01 -2.56
N TRP A 36 -0.34 -1.51 -1.58
CA TRP A 36 0.00 -0.10 -1.48
C TRP A 36 0.80 0.39 -2.68
N TYR A 37 1.80 -0.38 -3.12
CA TYR A 37 2.65 0.02 -4.25
C TYR A 37 1.89 -0.01 -5.57
N THR A 38 1.07 -1.03 -5.82
CA THR A 38 0.18 -1.09 -6.99
C THR A 38 -0.81 0.07 -6.99
N TYR A 39 -1.39 0.41 -5.83
CA TYR A 39 -2.25 1.59 -5.72
C TYR A 39 -1.49 2.88 -6.10
N ARG A 40 -0.29 3.09 -5.55
CA ARG A 40 0.56 4.25 -5.87
C ARG A 40 0.90 4.36 -7.36
N LEU A 41 1.16 3.23 -8.02
CA LEU A 41 1.45 3.17 -9.46
C LEU A 41 0.20 3.47 -10.28
N ALA A 42 -0.94 2.87 -9.92
CA ALA A 42 -2.24 3.15 -10.52
C ALA A 42 -2.63 4.63 -10.38
N THR A 43 -2.15 5.32 -9.33
CA THR A 43 -2.41 6.74 -9.11
C THR A 43 -1.28 7.67 -9.59
N GLY A 44 -0.39 7.21 -10.46
CA GLY A 44 0.68 8.03 -11.03
C GLY A 44 0.17 9.17 -11.93
N PRO A 45 0.96 10.24 -12.14
CA PRO A 45 0.58 11.38 -12.98
C PRO A 45 0.37 11.04 -14.45
N THR A 46 0.91 9.92 -14.92
CA THR A 46 0.76 9.42 -16.29
C THR A 46 -0.52 8.59 -16.47
N ILE A 47 -1.19 8.19 -15.39
CA ILE A 47 -2.37 7.32 -15.43
C ILE A 47 -3.63 8.18 -15.30
N ILE A 48 -4.57 7.94 -16.21
CA ILE A 48 -5.80 8.72 -16.33
C ILE A 48 -6.98 7.78 -16.12
N TRP A 49 -7.76 8.01 -15.06
CA TRP A 49 -8.95 7.22 -14.72
C TRP A 49 -10.26 7.86 -15.22
N THR A 50 -10.20 9.12 -15.62
CA THR A 50 -11.36 9.90 -16.04
C THR A 50 -11.19 10.44 -17.45
N LYS A 51 -12.28 10.45 -18.22
CA LYS A 51 -12.31 11.01 -19.58
C LYS A 51 -12.62 12.51 -19.59
N SER A 52 -13.00 13.10 -18.45
CA SER A 52 -13.51 14.48 -18.38
C SER A 52 -12.45 15.54 -18.66
N ASN A 53 -11.16 15.25 -18.43
CA ASN A 53 -10.06 16.15 -18.74
C ASN A 53 -9.29 15.67 -19.99
N PRO A 54 -9.43 16.33 -21.15
CA PRO A 54 -8.70 15.96 -22.37
C PRO A 54 -7.20 16.29 -22.31
N THR A 55 -6.74 17.06 -21.31
CA THR A 55 -5.34 17.48 -21.17
C THR A 55 -4.78 17.24 -19.76
N PRO A 56 -4.68 15.97 -19.32
CA PRO A 56 -4.27 15.63 -17.95
C PRO A 56 -2.82 16.03 -17.62
N TRP A 57 -1.94 16.12 -18.61
CA TRP A 57 -0.56 16.58 -18.40
C TRP A 57 -0.45 18.02 -17.88
N ASN A 58 -1.48 18.86 -18.07
CA ASN A 58 -1.48 20.24 -17.55
C ASN A 58 -1.60 20.31 -16.02
N THR A 59 -1.88 19.20 -15.32
CA THR A 59 -1.94 19.20 -13.85
C THR A 59 -0.58 19.11 -13.18
N VAL A 60 0.44 18.64 -13.90
CA VAL A 60 1.82 18.55 -13.38
C VAL A 60 2.55 19.80 -13.80
N LYS A 61 3.06 20.57 -12.85
CA LYS A 61 3.83 21.77 -13.18
C LYS A 61 5.32 21.46 -13.30
N PRO A 62 6.08 22.24 -14.08
CA PRO A 62 7.52 22.03 -14.24
C PRO A 62 8.33 22.13 -12.93
N ASP A 63 7.82 22.87 -11.93
CA ASP A 63 8.45 23.07 -10.62
C ASP A 63 8.14 21.95 -9.60
N GLU A 64 7.34 20.95 -9.97
CA GLU A 64 6.86 19.91 -9.07
C GLU A 64 7.57 18.56 -9.28
N ASN A 65 7.94 17.92 -8.17
CA ASN A 65 8.45 16.55 -8.19
C ASN A 65 7.31 15.54 -8.29
N THR A 66 7.33 14.74 -9.36
CA THR A 66 6.40 13.63 -9.58
C THR A 66 6.90 12.28 -9.06
N LYS A 67 8.21 12.17 -8.79
CA LYS A 67 8.86 10.95 -8.31
C LYS A 67 8.63 10.81 -6.81
N MET A 68 8.61 9.56 -6.34
CA MET A 68 8.50 9.26 -4.90
C MET A 68 9.71 9.77 -4.13
N MET A 69 10.89 9.80 -4.77
CA MET A 69 12.12 10.31 -4.17
C MET A 69 13.00 10.91 -5.27
N SER A 70 13.58 12.08 -4.99
CA SER A 70 14.67 12.65 -5.77
C SER A 70 15.94 12.65 -4.93
N VAL A 71 17.01 12.06 -5.47
CA VAL A 71 18.30 12.01 -4.75
C VAL A 71 19.10 13.29 -4.99
N ASN A 72 19.21 13.71 -6.25
CA ASN A 72 20.05 14.84 -6.65
C ASN A 72 19.25 16.11 -7.03
N GLN A 73 17.97 15.97 -7.37
CA GLN A 73 17.14 17.09 -7.82
C GLN A 73 16.39 17.70 -6.62
N LYS A 74 16.48 19.03 -6.50
CA LYS A 74 15.72 19.82 -5.53
C LYS A 74 14.52 20.43 -6.25
N PHE A 75 13.34 20.13 -5.75
CA PHE A 75 12.09 20.72 -6.20
C PHE A 75 11.49 21.48 -5.03
N GLU A 76 10.84 22.61 -5.30
CA GLU A 76 10.17 23.40 -4.25
C GLU A 76 8.89 22.71 -3.77
N LYS A 77 8.27 21.90 -4.65
CA LYS A 77 6.97 21.27 -4.42
C LYS A 77 6.97 19.81 -4.85
N SER A 78 6.07 19.04 -4.26
CA SER A 78 5.74 17.68 -4.70
C SER A 78 4.35 17.67 -5.31
N TRP A 79 4.21 16.98 -6.43
CA TRP A 79 2.92 16.81 -7.09
C TRP A 79 2.05 15.82 -6.31
N SER A 80 0.78 16.17 -6.14
CA SER A 80 -0.25 15.32 -5.55
C SER A 80 -1.46 15.21 -6.49
N ARG A 81 -2.15 14.07 -6.45
CA ARG A 81 -3.37 13.86 -7.24
C ARG A 81 -4.60 14.27 -6.43
N ASP A 82 -5.17 15.42 -6.76
CA ASP A 82 -6.34 15.96 -6.06
C ASP A 82 -7.68 15.42 -6.59
N LYS A 83 -7.68 14.83 -7.80
CA LYS A 83 -8.90 14.43 -8.51
C LYS A 83 -8.75 13.03 -9.14
N TYR A 84 -9.84 12.25 -9.10
CA TYR A 84 -9.93 10.90 -9.68
C TYR A 84 -10.59 10.91 -11.06
#